data_AF-A0A8T4M7N2-F1
#
_entry.id   AF-A0A8T4M7N2-F1
#
_cell.length_a   1.000
_cell.length_b   1.000
_cell.length_c   1.000
_cell.angle_alpha   90.00
_cell.angle_beta   90.00
_cell.angle_gamma   90.00
#
_symmetry.space_group_name_H-M   'P 1'
#
loop_
_entity.id
_entity.type
_entity.pdbx_description
1 polymer ?
#
loop_
_entity_poly.entity_id
_entity_poly.type
_entity_poly.pdbx_seq_one_letter_code
_entity_poly.pdbx_strand_id
1 'polypeptide(L)' 'MTASDWRKVLKQLNRKPAVRSKYIKHNKPKERTTGIARKKCERCGRFGSMINRYGINLCRHCFREIAVDLGFKKYS' A
#
# COMPACT_ATOMS: atom_id res chain seq x y z
N MET A 1 5.93 7.02 8.29
CA MET A 1 5.22 5.81 8.79
C MET A 1 4.48 5.08 7.65
N THR A 2 5.21 4.63 6.62
CA THR A 2 4.67 3.86 5.49
C THR A 2 4.58 2.37 5.85
N ALA A 3 3.64 1.64 5.25
CA ALA A 3 3.59 0.18 5.40
C ALA A 3 4.92 -0.47 5.01
N SER A 4 5.35 -1.49 5.74
CA SER A 4 6.54 -2.28 5.41
C SER A 4 6.31 -3.05 4.10
N ASP A 5 7.26 -2.96 3.18
CA ASP A 5 7.22 -3.71 1.92
C ASP A 5 8.16 -4.92 2.04
N TRP A 6 7.62 -6.11 1.73
CA TRP A 6 8.38 -7.37 1.69
C TRP A 6 9.54 -7.30 0.69
N ARG A 7 9.45 -6.45 -0.33
CA ARG A 7 10.50 -6.27 -1.35
C ARG A 7 11.80 -5.70 -0.80
N LYS A 8 11.78 -4.99 0.34
CA LYS A 8 12.97 -4.35 0.92
C LYS A 8 14.10 -5.35 1.18
N VAL A 9 13.76 -6.58 1.57
CA VAL A 9 14.70 -7.66 1.85
C VAL A 9 15.39 -8.18 0.57
N LEU A 10 14.73 -8.10 -0.59
CA LEU A 10 15.27 -8.62 -1.85
C LEU A 10 16.57 -7.93 -2.27
N LYS A 11 16.75 -6.65 -1.92
CA LYS A 11 17.99 -5.90 -2.23
C LYS A 11 19.23 -6.58 -1.65
N GLN A 12 19.12 -7.12 -0.43
CA GLN A 12 20.21 -7.85 0.23
C GLN A 12 20.43 -9.23 -0.39
N LEU A 13 19.35 -9.91 -0.79
CA LEU A 13 19.37 -11.28 -1.30
C LEU A 13 19.83 -11.39 -2.77
N ASN A 14 19.95 -10.27 -3.50
CA ASN A 14 20.40 -10.28 -4.89
C ASN A 14 21.79 -10.92 -5.09
N ARG A 15 22.68 -10.85 -4.09
CA ARG A 15 24.01 -11.52 -4.13
C ARG A 15 23.94 -13.05 -3.98
N LYS A 16 22.79 -13.61 -3.58
CA LYS A 16 22.61 -15.04 -3.28
C LYS A 16 21.37 -15.58 -4.02
N PRO A 17 21.51 -16.04 -5.29
CA PRO A 17 20.37 -16.37 -6.15
C PRO A 17 19.52 -17.53 -5.61
N ALA A 18 20.14 -18.58 -5.05
CA ALA A 18 19.43 -19.72 -4.47
C ALA A 18 18.61 -19.35 -3.21
N VAL A 19 19.11 -18.41 -2.40
CA VAL A 19 18.38 -17.94 -1.22
C VAL A 19 17.23 -17.01 -1.64
N ARG A 20 17.47 -16.17 -2.65
CA ARG A 20 16.45 -15.30 -3.24
C ARG A 20 15.26 -16.10 -3.78
N SER A 21 15.48 -17.17 -4.53
CA SER A 21 14.40 -18.01 -5.06
C SER A 21 13.60 -18.67 -3.93
N LYS A 22 14.27 -19.17 -2.89
CA LYS A 22 13.61 -19.73 -1.69
C LYS A 22 12.77 -18.68 -0.95
N TYR A 23 13.29 -17.47 -0.76
CA TYR A 23 12.54 -16.38 -0.12
C TYR A 23 11.30 -16.00 -0.91
N ILE A 24 11.40 -15.89 -2.24
CA ILE A 24 10.24 -15.58 -3.10
C ILE A 24 9.16 -16.67 -2.97
N LYS A 25 9.56 -17.95 -2.94
CA LYS A 25 8.63 -19.07 -2.81
C LYS A 25 7.82 -19.03 -1.51
N HIS A 26 8.45 -18.70 -0.38
CA HIS A 26 7.84 -18.83 0.94
C HIS A 26 7.29 -17.51 1.53
N ASN A 27 7.90 -16.36 1.19
CA ASN A 27 7.60 -15.09 1.84
C ASN A 27 6.86 -14.09 0.93
N LYS A 28 6.81 -14.31 -0.40
CA LYS A 28 6.04 -13.42 -1.29
C LYS A 28 4.55 -13.50 -0.93
N PRO A 29 3.87 -12.37 -0.66
CA PRO A 29 2.43 -12.37 -0.47
C PRO A 29 1.72 -12.91 -1.73
N LYS A 30 0.77 -13.83 -1.53
CA LYS A 30 -0.09 -14.33 -2.62
C LYS A 30 -0.91 -13.19 -3.21
N GLU A 31 -0.98 -13.11 -4.52
CA GLU A 31 -1.82 -12.15 -5.23
C GLU A 31 -3.31 -12.50 -4.98
N ARG A 32 -4.05 -11.53 -4.43
CA ARG A 32 -5.47 -11.70 -4.06
C ARG A 32 -6.33 -10.84 -4.97
N THR A 33 -7.43 -11.41 -5.46
CA THR A 33 -8.46 -10.70 -6.24
C THR A 33 -9.43 -9.94 -5.35
N THR A 34 -9.56 -10.31 -4.07
CA THR A 34 -10.52 -9.76 -3.12
C THR A 34 -9.89 -9.46 -1.75
N GLY A 35 -10.63 -8.73 -0.91
CA GLY A 35 -10.27 -8.44 0.48
C GLY A 35 -9.52 -7.13 0.70
N ILE A 36 -9.27 -6.82 1.96
CA ILE A 36 -8.66 -5.56 2.43
C ILE A 36 -7.25 -5.38 1.85
N ALA A 37 -6.48 -6.47 1.73
CA ALA A 37 -5.10 -6.43 1.23
C ALA A 37 -4.98 -5.99 -0.25
N ARG A 38 -6.08 -6.06 -1.03
CA ARG A 38 -6.11 -5.57 -2.41
C ARG A 38 -6.08 -4.05 -2.48
N LYS A 39 -6.70 -3.39 -1.50
CA LYS A 39 -6.88 -1.94 -1.49
C LYS A 39 -5.84 -1.32 -0.56
N LYS A 40 -4.84 -0.68 -1.14
CA LYS A 40 -3.81 0.08 -0.43
C LYS A 40 -3.98 1.55 -0.75
N CYS A 41 -3.81 2.40 0.25
CA CYS A 41 -3.69 3.83 0.01
C CYS A 41 -2.48 4.11 -0.89
N GLU A 42 -2.70 4.86 -1.97
CA GLU A 42 -1.66 5.19 -2.95
C GLU A 42 -0.52 6.02 -2.33
N ARG A 43 -0.82 6.90 -1.37
CA ARG A 43 0.19 7.76 -0.72
C ARG A 43 0.97 7.05 0.40
N CYS A 44 0.27 6.41 1.33
CA CYS A 44 0.90 5.89 2.57
C CYS A 44 1.07 4.36 2.59
N GLY A 45 0.44 3.64 1.67
CA GLY A 45 0.48 2.18 1.60
C GLY A 45 -0.26 1.44 2.72
N ARG A 46 -0.96 2.15 3.61
CA ARG A 46 -1.79 1.52 4.66
C ARG A 46 -3.05 0.90 4.05
N PHE A 47 -3.51 -0.17 4.68
CA PHE A 47 -4.72 -0.91 4.30
C PHE A 47 -5.98 -0.40 5.01
N GLY A 48 -5.82 0.23 6.17
CA GLY A 48 -6.92 0.65 7.04
C GLY A 48 -7.51 2.01 6.65
N SER A 49 -8.80 2.17 6.95
CA SER A 49 -9.53 3.45 6.83
C SER A 49 -9.42 4.09 5.44
N MET A 50 -9.66 3.29 4.41
CA MET A 50 -9.64 3.72 3.02
C MET A 50 -11.00 4.28 2.60
N ILE A 51 -10.97 5.41 1.92
CA ILE A 51 -12.14 5.95 1.24
C ILE A 51 -12.35 5.10 -0.02
N ASN A 52 -13.57 4.60 -0.24
CA ASN A 52 -13.87 3.73 -1.39
C ASN A 52 -14.83 4.39 -2.39
N ARG A 53 -15.35 5.57 -2.05
CA ARG A 53 -16.28 6.30 -2.90
C ARG A 53 -15.53 7.20 -3.88
N TYR A 54 -16.16 7.47 -5.00
CA TYR A 54 -15.69 8.44 -6.01
C TYR A 54 -14.31 8.11 -6.61
N GLY A 55 -13.88 6.84 -6.55
CA GLY A 55 -12.57 6.41 -7.05
C GLY A 55 -11.37 6.91 -6.24
N ILE A 56 -11.59 7.47 -5.05
CA ILE A 56 -10.53 8.06 -4.23
C ILE A 56 -9.83 6.95 -3.43
N ASN A 57 -8.75 6.37 -3.96
CA ASN A 57 -7.99 5.30 -3.32
C ASN A 57 -7.03 5.81 -2.21
N LEU A 58 -7.53 6.65 -1.31
CA LEU A 58 -6.74 7.28 -0.25
C LEU A 58 -7.19 6.87 1.15
N CYS A 59 -6.23 6.89 2.07
CA CYS A 59 -6.48 6.75 3.50
C CYS A 59 -7.13 8.03 4.05
N ARG A 60 -7.94 7.94 5.11
CA ARG A 60 -8.59 9.11 5.71
C ARG A 60 -7.64 10.25 6.11
N HIS A 61 -6.41 9.93 6.54
CA HIS A 61 -5.42 10.96 6.92
C HIS A 61 -4.86 11.65 5.67
N CYS A 62 -4.49 10.84 4.68
CA CYS A 62 -3.98 11.26 3.39
C CYS A 62 -5.00 12.13 2.64
N PHE A 63 -6.27 11.74 2.71
CA PHE A 63 -7.35 12.52 2.11
C PHE A 63 -7.49 13.89 2.76
N ARG A 64 -7.41 13.99 4.09
CA ARG A 64 -7.49 15.29 4.78
C ARG A 64 -6.36 16.24 4.40
N GLU A 65 -5.18 15.71 4.10
CA GLU A 65 -4.04 16.51 3.64
C GLU A 65 -4.22 17.04 2.21
N ILE A 66 -4.83 16.25 1.31
CA ILE A 66 -4.98 16.60 -0.12
C ILE A 66 -6.40 17.16 -0.42
N ALA A 67 -7.31 17.15 0.55
CA ALA A 67 -8.71 17.55 0.33
C ALA A 67 -8.83 18.96 -0.27
N VAL A 68 -8.01 19.90 0.21
CA VAL A 68 -8.00 21.28 -0.27
C VAL A 68 -7.51 21.35 -1.72
N ASP A 69 -6.44 20.64 -2.06
CA ASP A 69 -5.86 20.59 -3.41
C ASP A 69 -6.80 19.91 -4.42
N LEU A 70 -7.59 18.94 -3.96
CA LEU A 70 -8.64 18.28 -4.73
C LEU A 70 -9.90 19.16 -4.91
N GLY A 71 -9.95 20.35 -4.30
CA GLY A 71 -11.07 21.27 -4.40
C GLY A 71 -12.21 21.00 -3.42
N PHE A 72 -12.03 20.14 -2.42
CA PHE A 72 -13.02 19.95 -1.37
C PHE A 72 -13.00 21.17 -0.43
N LYS A 73 -14.16 21.81 -0.29
CA LYS A 73 -14.37 22.91 0.66
C LYS A 73 -15.21 22.43 1.84
N LYS A 74 -14.84 22.86 3.04
CA LYS A 74 -15.64 22.65 4.25
C LYS A 74 -16.67 23.77 4.33
N TYR A 75 -17.93 23.43 4.16
CA TYR A 75 -19.05 24.39 4.19
C TYR A 75 -19.67 24.56 5.59
N SER A 76 -19.20 23.81 6.60
CA SER A 76 -19.51 23.98 8.02
C SER A 76 -18.45 23.33 8.88
#